data_AF-A0A937P7G5-F1
#
_entry.id   AF-A0A937P7G5-F1
#
_cell.length_a   1.000
_cell.length_b   1.000
_cell.length_c   1.000
_cell.angle_alpha   90.00
_cell.angle_beta   90.00
_cell.angle_gamma   90.00
#
_symmetry.space_group_name_H-M   'P 1'
#
loop_
_entity.id
_entity.type
_entity.pdbx_description
1 polymer ?
#
loop_
_entity_poly.entity_id
_entity_poly.type
_entity_poly.pdbx_seq_one_letter_code
_entity_poly.pdbx_strand_id
1 'polypeptide(L)' 'MSFIVWRDGTIREVKVKRGIGGGCDEEAVRVVKSMPVWNPGLQRNISVNVECVLPVKFKLN' A
#
# COMPACT_ATOMS: atom_id res chain seq x y z
N MET A 1 3.79 6.31 -1.43
CA MET A 1 3.33 5.14 -2.22
C MET A 1 1.80 5.11 -2.21
N SER A 2 1.16 4.52 -3.22
CA SER A 2 -0.28 4.26 -3.20
C SER A 2 -0.58 2.80 -3.54
N PHE A 3 -1.68 2.27 -3.03
CA PHE A 3 -2.17 0.93 -3.32
C PHE A 3 -3.68 0.89 -3.07
N ILE A 4 -4.35 -0.18 -3.52
CA ILE A 4 -5.78 -0.38 -3.29
C ILE A 4 -5.96 -1.50 -2.29
N VAL A 5 -6.65 -1.22 -1.19
CA VAL A 5 -7.20 -2.26 -0.31
C VAL A 5 -8.53 -2.69 -0.91
N TRP A 6 -8.58 -3.94 -1.37
CA TRP A 6 -9.79 -4.52 -1.93
C TRP A 6 -10.81 -4.85 -0.84
N ARG A 7 -12.07 -5.06 -1.23
CA ARG A 7 -13.16 -5.45 -0.32
C ARG A 7 -12.93 -6.75 0.45
N ASP A 8 -12.00 -7.59 0.01
CA ASP A 8 -11.53 -8.81 0.68
C ASP A 8 -10.33 -8.55 1.63
N GLY A 9 -9.91 -7.29 1.75
CA GLY A 9 -8.77 -6.86 2.54
C GLY A 9 -7.41 -7.04 1.87
N THR A 10 -7.35 -7.64 0.67
CA THR A 10 -6.09 -7.84 -0.04
C THR A 10 -5.56 -6.52 -0.59
N ILE A 11 -4.23 -6.38 -0.60
CA ILE A 11 -3.56 -5.21 -1.17
C ILE A 11 -3.23 -5.50 -2.64
N ARG A 12 -3.68 -4.62 -3.54
CA ARG A 12 -3.43 -4.71 -4.98
C ARG A 12 -2.99 -3.36 -5.54
N GLU A 13 -2.52 -3.37 -6.79
CA GLU A 13 -2.16 -2.15 -7.54
C GLU A 13 -1.18 -1.22 -6.81
N VAL A 14 -0.15 -1.80 -6.19
CA VAL A 14 0.91 -1.05 -5.50
C VAL A 14 1.70 -0.22 -6.51
N LYS A 15 1.74 1.10 -6.30
CA LYS A 15 2.38 2.10 -7.17
C LYS A 15 3.29 3.04 -6.36
N VAL A 16 4.52 3.21 -6.79
CA VAL A 16 5.46 4.19 -6.24
C VAL A 16 5.11 5.56 -6.83
N LYS A 17 4.57 6.48 -6.02
CA LYS A 17 4.25 7.86 -6.46
C LYS A 17 5.49 8.75 -6.57
N ARG A 18 6.40 8.66 -5.61
CA ARG A 18 7.68 9.40 -5.58
C ARG A 18 8.70 8.50 -4.90
N GLY A 19 9.63 8.01 -5.70
CA GLY A 19 10.72 7.16 -5.24
C GLY A 19 11.99 7.95 -4.93
N ILE A 20 12.92 7.31 -4.24
CA ILE A 20 14.27 7.84 -4.01
C ILE A 20 15.34 7.04 -4.75
N GLY A 21 14.98 5.93 -5.41
CA GLY A 21 15.91 5.04 -6.10
C GLY A 21 16.80 4.23 -5.16
N GLY A 22 17.86 3.63 -5.73
CA GLY A 22 18.88 2.90 -4.97
C GLY A 22 18.39 1.61 -4.30
N GLY A 23 17.39 0.93 -4.87
CA GLY A 23 16.81 -0.30 -4.28
C GLY A 23 15.71 -0.05 -3.24
N CYS A 24 15.54 1.19 -2.79
CA CYS A 24 14.56 1.55 -1.76
C CYS A 24 13.13 1.41 -2.26
N ASP A 25 12.90 1.69 -3.54
CA ASP A 25 11.55 1.67 -4.12
C ASP A 25 11.06 0.23 -4.31
N GLU A 26 11.94 -0.66 -4.78
CA GLU A 26 11.69 -2.10 -4.91
C GLU A 26 11.41 -2.72 -3.55
N GLU A 27 12.20 -2.36 -2.55
CA GLU A 27 12.03 -2.84 -1.19
C GLU A 27 10.73 -2.32 -0.56
N ALA A 28 10.38 -1.05 -0.76
CA ALA A 28 9.10 -0.51 -0.33
C ALA A 28 7.92 -1.26 -0.95
N VAL A 29 8.00 -1.59 -2.25
CA VAL A 29 6.96 -2.35 -2.95
C VAL A 29 6.87 -3.77 -2.37
N ARG A 30 8.00 -4.43 -2.13
CA ARG A 30 8.06 -5.77 -1.55
C ARG A 30 7.39 -5.81 -0.18
N VAL A 31 7.74 -4.88 0.70
CA VAL A 31 7.19 -4.80 2.06
C VAL A 31 5.67 -4.58 2.03
N VAL A 32 5.19 -3.63 1.22
CA VAL A 32 3.75 -3.38 1.10
C VAL A 32 2.99 -4.59 0.54
N LYS A 33 3.57 -5.32 -0.42
CA LYS A 33 2.96 -6.57 -0.94
C LYS A 33 2.96 -7.71 0.08
N SER A 34 3.90 -7.72 1.03
CA SER A 34 3.97 -8.73 2.10
C SER A 34 3.14 -8.39 3.35
N MET A 35 2.45 -7.26 3.36
CA MET A 35 1.57 -6.91 4.47
C MET A 35 0.44 -7.95 4.61
N PRO A 36 -0.05 -8.18 5.84
CA PRO A 36 -1.22 -9.05 6.05
C PRO A 36 -2.45 -8.47 5.35
N VAL A 37 -3.55 -9.23 5.36
CA VAL A 37 -4.86 -8.73 4.93
C VAL A 37 -5.27 -7.56 5.83
N TRP A 38 -5.73 -6.47 5.21
CA TRP A 38 -6.20 -5.27 5.91
C TRP A 38 -7.72 -5.30 6.06
N ASN A 39 -8.24 -4.50 6.99
CA ASN A 39 -9.68 -4.29 7.05
C ASN A 39 -10.11 -3.43 5.83
N PRO A 40 -11.07 -3.89 5.03
CA PRO A 40 -11.56 -3.11 3.89
C PRO A 40 -12.28 -1.85 4.37
N GLY A 41 -12.37 -0.86 3.49
CA GLY A 41 -13.24 0.28 3.75
C GLY A 41 -14.71 -0.14 3.76
N LEU A 42 -15.51 0.53 4.58
CA LEU A 42 -16.95 0.31 4.64
C LEU A 42 -17.69 1.57 4.19
N GLN A 43 -18.61 1.40 3.25
CA GLN A 43 -19.55 2.44 2.87
C GLN A 43 -20.96 1.90 3.03
N ARG A 44 -21.75 2.52 3.91
CA ARG A 44 -23.11 2.04 4.25
C ARG A 44 -23.14 0.55 4.63
N ASN A 45 -22.16 0.13 5.44
CA ASN A 45 -21.98 -1.25 5.90
C ASN A 45 -21.64 -2.28 4.79
N ILE A 46 -21.23 -1.80 3.61
CA ILE A 46 -20.78 -2.64 2.49
C ILE A 46 -19.28 -2.45 2.32
N SER A 47 -18.53 -3.56 2.23
CA SER A 47 -17.10 -3.54 1.94
C SER A 47 -16.83 -3.02 0.54
N VAL A 48 -16.01 -1.98 0.45
CA VAL A 48 -15.64 -1.30 -0.79
C VAL A 48 -14.13 -1.27 -0.98
N ASN A 49 -13.69 -1.17 -2.23
CA ASN A 49 -12.29 -0.98 -2.55
C ASN A 49 -11.88 0.47 -2.23
N VAL A 50 -10.73 0.65 -1.58
CA VAL A 50 -10.25 1.97 -1.16
C VAL A 50 -8.81 2.17 -1.65
N GLU A 51 -8.55 3.31 -2.30
CA GLU A 51 -7.17 3.75 -2.56
C GLU A 51 -6.57 4.30 -1.26
N CYS A 52 -5.46 3.72 -0.84
CA CYS A 52 -4.69 4.16 0.32
C CYS A 52 -3.36 4.76 -0.13
N VAL A 53 -2.91 5.80 0.60
CA VAL A 53 -1.62 6.44 0.39
C VAL A 53 -0.78 6.29 1.65
N LEU A 54 0.35 5.61 1.54
CA LEU A 54 1.29 5.39 2.63
C LEU A 54 2.60 6.15 2.36
N PRO A 55 2.98 7.10 3.23
CA PRO A 55 4.31 7.72 3.19
C PRO A 55 5.37 6.73 3.68
N VAL A 56 6.39 6.45 2.87
CA VAL A 56 7.56 5.63 3.24
C VAL A 56 8.75 6.58 3.42
N LYS A 57 9.37 6.56 4.60
CA LYS A 57 10.53 7.39 4.92
C LYS A 57 11.76 6.51 5.10
N PHE A 58 12.83 6.82 4.37
CA PHE A 58 14.13 6.21 4.54
C PHE A 58 15.03 7.13 5.35
N LYS A 59 15.85 6.55 6.22
CA LYS A 59 16.86 7.26 6.99
C LYS A 59 18.18 6.54 6.78
N LEU A 60 19.21 7.26 6.32
CA LEU A 60 20.58 6.76 6.37
C LEU A 60 21.11 6.89 7.80
N ASN A 61 21.80 5.84 8.25
CA ASN A 61 22.55 5.85 9.50
C ASN A 61 23.98 6.30 9.26
#